data_AF-A0A0P9JB39-F1
#
_entry.id   AF-A0A0P9JB39-F1
#
_cell.length_a   1.000
_cell.length_b   1.000
_cell.length_c   1.000
_cell.angle_alpha   90.00
_cell.angle_beta   90.00
_cell.angle_gamma   90.00
#
_symmetry.space_group_name_H-M   'P 1'
#
loop_
_entity.id
_entity.type
_entity.pdbx_description
1 polymer ?
#
loop_
_entity_poly.entity_id
_entity_poly.type
_entity_poly.pdbx_seq_one_letter_code
_entity_poly.pdbx_strand_id
1 'polypeptide(L)'
;MQGCLRSGSRDRPRREQLAGGVHKFLSSGKVENYAHVSAEELPALLHAIQSYPHAKDVQLGLRLLALLAVRPSELREAQWSEFDLEKKLWTIPVERKGWALSGCAIC
;
A
#
# COMPACT_ATOMS: atom_id res chain seq x y z
N MET A 1 16.96 60.43 -10.65
CA MET A 1 16.27 59.60 -11.67
C MET A 1 16.30 58.17 -11.16
N GLN A 2 15.32 57.76 -10.35
CA GLN A 2 14.01 57.21 -10.73
C GLN A 2 14.07 55.76 -11.25
N GLY A 3 13.28 54.89 -10.61
CA GLY A 3 12.71 53.65 -11.18
C GLY A 3 13.32 52.37 -10.62
N CYS A 4 12.71 51.67 -9.66
CA CYS A 4 11.47 50.89 -9.68
C CYS A 4 11.73 49.38 -9.81
N LEU A 5 11.33 48.64 -8.77
CA LEU A 5 11.00 47.21 -8.78
C LEU A 5 10.10 46.85 -9.97
N ARG A 6 10.32 45.67 -10.58
CA ARG A 6 9.27 44.78 -11.09
C ARG A 6 9.83 43.38 -11.42
N SER A 7 9.31 42.40 -10.67
CA SER A 7 8.91 41.05 -11.10
C SER A 7 9.35 40.59 -12.50
N GLY A 8 10.11 39.49 -12.57
CA GLY A 8 10.42 38.80 -13.82
C GLY A 8 10.73 37.32 -13.62
N SER A 9 9.72 36.49 -13.91
CA SER A 9 9.79 35.07 -14.31
C SER A 9 10.69 34.10 -13.53
N ARG A 10 10.03 33.26 -12.72
CA ARG A 10 10.43 31.85 -12.54
C ARG A 10 10.52 31.19 -13.92
N ASP A 11 11.68 31.25 -14.54
CA ASP A 11 11.96 30.45 -15.72
C ASP A 11 12.16 29.00 -15.21
N ARG A 12 11.07 28.22 -15.18
CA ARG A 12 11.19 26.78 -15.02
C ARG A 12 11.80 26.27 -16.32
N PRO A 13 13.00 25.68 -16.33
CA PRO A 13 13.49 25.04 -17.53
C PRO A 13 12.48 23.99 -17.98
N ARG A 14 12.10 24.15 -19.24
CA ARG A 14 11.23 23.31 -20.06
C ARG A 14 11.59 21.84 -19.83
N ARG A 15 10.56 21.02 -19.60
CA ARG A 15 10.60 19.56 -19.44
C ARG A 15 11.28 18.88 -20.63
N GLU A 16 12.59 18.87 -20.66
CA GLU A 16 13.34 18.11 -21.65
C GLU A 16 14.45 17.37 -20.90
N GLN A 17 14.44 16.04 -21.04
CA GLN A 17 15.44 15.07 -20.59
C GLN A 17 15.49 14.74 -19.08
N LEU A 18 14.70 13.74 -18.67
CA LEU A 18 15.09 12.82 -17.59
C LEU A 18 14.78 11.36 -17.98
N ALA A 19 15.34 10.92 -19.11
CA ALA A 19 15.46 9.50 -19.44
C ALA A 19 16.70 8.87 -18.75
N GLY A 20 17.04 9.35 -17.55
CA GLY A 20 18.05 8.78 -16.67
C GLY A 20 17.35 8.24 -15.44
N GLY A 21 17.16 6.92 -15.38
CA GLY A 21 16.38 6.28 -14.33
C GLY A 21 16.84 6.66 -12.93
N VAL A 22 15.88 7.01 -12.07
CA VAL A 22 16.05 7.28 -10.63
C VAL A 22 16.79 6.16 -9.89
N HIS A 23 16.89 4.96 -10.49
CA HIS A 23 17.63 3.81 -9.98
C HIS A 23 19.09 4.11 -9.60
N LYS A 24 19.75 5.10 -10.22
CA LYS A 24 21.12 5.49 -9.83
C LYS A 24 21.18 6.21 -8.47
N PHE A 25 20.07 6.75 -8.01
CA PHE A 25 19.94 7.45 -6.72
C PHE A 25 19.32 6.57 -5.63
N LEU A 26 18.78 5.41 -6.00
CA LEU A 26 18.20 4.45 -5.06
C LEU A 26 19.27 3.43 -4.68
N SER A 27 19.82 3.57 -3.47
CA SER A 27 20.63 2.49 -2.89
C SER A 27 19.68 1.38 -2.45
N SER A 28 19.79 0.19 -3.03
CA SER A 28 19.06 -0.98 -2.53
C SER A 28 19.67 -1.37 -1.19
N GLY A 29 18.93 -1.17 -0.11
CA GLY A 29 19.30 -1.65 1.22
C GLY A 29 19.40 -3.19 1.25
N LYS A 30 20.07 -3.73 2.28
CA LYS A 30 20.05 -5.18 2.52
C LYS A 30 18.62 -5.63 2.77
N VAL A 31 18.24 -6.76 2.18
CA VAL A 31 16.92 -7.36 2.40
C VAL A 31 16.94 -8.02 3.78
N GLU A 32 16.12 -7.49 4.69
CA GLU A 32 15.92 -8.02 6.03
C GLU A 32 14.43 -8.26 6.24
N ASN A 33 14.09 -9.18 7.15
CA ASN A 33 12.71 -9.45 7.49
C ASN A 33 12.10 -8.26 8.24
N TYR A 34 10.87 -7.92 7.91
CA TYR A 34 10.12 -6.92 8.66
C TYR A 34 9.79 -7.45 10.06
N ALA A 35 9.73 -6.53 11.03
CA ALA A 35 9.22 -6.83 12.36
C ALA A 35 7.79 -7.38 12.24
N HIS A 36 7.53 -8.47 12.95
CA HIS A 36 6.23 -9.12 13.02
C HIS A 36 5.83 -9.30 14.48
N VAL A 37 4.54 -9.47 14.69
CA VAL A 37 3.95 -9.65 16.02
C VAL A 37 4.15 -11.11 16.44
N SER A 38 4.58 -11.33 17.68
CA SER A 38 4.74 -12.70 18.21
C SER A 38 3.38 -13.34 18.53
N ALA A 39 3.37 -14.66 18.73
CA ALA A 39 2.13 -15.37 19.08
C ALA A 39 1.54 -14.88 20.43
N GLU A 40 2.41 -14.50 21.36
CA GLU A 40 2.04 -13.99 22.68
C GLU A 40 1.44 -12.59 22.63
N GLU A 41 1.86 -11.78 21.67
CA GLU A 41 1.37 -10.40 21.46
C GLU A 41 0.10 -10.34 20.62
N LEU A 42 -0.21 -11.41 19.87
CA LEU A 42 -1.37 -11.48 18.98
C LEU A 42 -2.71 -11.19 19.67
N PRO A 43 -3.02 -11.75 20.87
CA PRO A 43 -4.27 -11.41 21.57
C PRO A 43 -4.40 -9.92 21.87
N ALA A 44 -3.30 -9.29 22.30
CA ALA A 44 -3.29 -7.85 22.59
C ALA A 44 -3.53 -7.02 21.33
N LEU A 45 -2.92 -7.40 20.19
CA LEU A 45 -3.18 -6.77 18.90
C LEU A 45 -4.67 -6.88 18.51
N LEU A 46 -5.26 -8.07 18.62
CA LEU A 46 -6.65 -8.28 18.25
C LEU A 46 -7.58 -7.42 19.11
N HIS A 47 -7.32 -7.31 20.42
CA HIS A 47 -8.06 -6.41 21.31
C HIS A 47 -7.91 -4.93 20.92
N ALA A 48 -6.69 -4.49 20.60
CA ALA A 48 -6.43 -3.13 20.14
C ALA A 48 -7.24 -2.81 18.88
N ILE A 49 -7.29 -3.73 17.91
CA ILE A 49 -8.11 -3.59 16.71
C ILE A 49 -9.59 -3.41 17.07
N GLN A 50 -10.15 -4.17 18.02
CA GLN A 50 -11.58 -4.03 18.39
C GLN A 50 -11.87 -2.71 19.10
N SER A 51 -10.91 -2.20 19.87
CA SER A 51 -11.06 -0.97 20.64
C SER A 51 -10.87 0.31 19.82
N TYR A 52 -10.43 0.20 18.55
CA TYR A 52 -10.07 1.36 17.74
C TYR A 52 -11.28 2.31 17.51
N PRO A 53 -11.27 3.54 18.05
CA PRO A 53 -12.47 4.35 18.16
C PRO A 53 -12.88 4.95 16.81
N HIS A 54 -14.20 5.11 16.60
CA HIS A 54 -14.81 5.86 15.48
C HIS A 54 -14.45 5.40 14.04
N ALA A 55 -13.92 4.19 13.82
CA ALA A 55 -13.63 3.69 12.47
C ALA A 55 -13.97 2.19 12.31
N LYS A 56 -15.25 1.88 12.23
CA LYS A 56 -15.74 0.48 12.12
C LYS A 56 -15.23 -0.22 10.86
N ASP A 57 -15.11 0.51 9.76
CA ASP A 57 -14.52 0.07 8.50
C ASP A 57 -13.07 -0.36 8.68
N VAL A 58 -12.26 0.42 9.40
CA VAL A 58 -10.87 0.07 9.72
C VAL A 58 -10.80 -1.17 10.61
N GLN A 59 -11.66 -1.25 11.63
CA GLN A 59 -11.73 -2.44 12.49
C GLN A 59 -12.04 -3.71 11.69
N LEU A 60 -13.04 -3.66 10.82
CA LEU A 60 -13.45 -4.79 9.97
C LEU A 60 -12.35 -5.14 8.98
N GLY A 61 -11.74 -4.16 8.33
CA GLY A 61 -10.64 -4.36 7.40
C GLY A 61 -9.43 -5.05 8.06
N LEU A 62 -9.00 -4.57 9.23
CA LEU A 62 -7.90 -5.17 9.97
C LEU A 62 -8.21 -6.60 10.43
N ARG A 63 -9.44 -6.87 10.86
CA ARG A 63 -9.89 -8.24 11.18
C ARG A 63 -9.85 -9.16 9.97
N LEU A 64 -10.32 -8.69 8.82
CA LEU A 64 -10.28 -9.47 7.58
C LEU A 64 -8.84 -9.75 7.13
N LEU A 65 -7.93 -8.77 7.25
CA LEU A 65 -6.51 -8.99 6.95
C LEU A 65 -5.89 -10.05 7.87
N ALA A 66 -6.23 -10.04 9.17
CA ALA A 66 -5.74 -11.04 10.11
C ALA A 66 -6.28 -12.45 9.84
N LEU A 67 -7.53 -12.57 9.36
CA LEU A 67 -8.16 -13.86 9.06
C LEU A 67 -7.76 -14.44 7.71
N LEU A 68 -7.61 -13.59 6.69
CA LEU A 68 -7.43 -14.00 5.30
C LEU A 68 -5.98 -13.95 4.85
N ALA A 69 -5.10 -13.28 5.60
CA ALA A 69 -3.67 -13.11 5.30
C ALA A 69 -3.39 -12.59 3.87
N VAL A 70 -4.33 -11.82 3.31
CA VAL A 70 -4.19 -11.18 1.99
C VAL A 70 -3.39 -9.90 2.09
N ARG A 71 -2.87 -9.40 0.96
CA ARG A 71 -2.17 -8.11 0.95
C ARG A 71 -3.18 -7.00 1.23
N PRO A 72 -2.80 -5.93 1.96
CA PRO A 72 -3.68 -4.80 2.22
C PRO A 72 -4.28 -4.15 0.97
N SER A 73 -3.53 -4.12 -0.14
CA SER A 73 -4.03 -3.63 -1.43
C SER A 73 -5.11 -4.53 -2.02
N GLU A 74 -4.98 -5.85 -1.93
CA GLU A 74 -5.95 -6.80 -2.48
C GLU A 74 -7.31 -6.64 -1.82
N LEU A 75 -7.32 -6.46 -0.49
CA LEU A 75 -8.54 -6.23 0.29
C LEU A 75 -9.17 -4.85 0.01
N ARG A 76 -8.35 -3.79 -0.04
CA ARG A 76 -8.87 -2.43 -0.29
C ARG A 76 -9.48 -2.26 -1.68
N GLU A 77 -8.96 -2.98 -2.67
CA GLU A 77 -9.41 -2.91 -4.07
C GLU A 77 -10.40 -4.02 -4.42
N ALA A 78 -10.84 -4.82 -3.44
CA ALA A 78 -11.74 -5.94 -3.65
C ALA A 78 -13.11 -5.45 -4.16
N GLN A 79 -13.68 -6.17 -5.11
CA GLN A 79 -15.01 -5.87 -5.65
C GLN A 79 -16.03 -6.86 -5.11
N TRP A 80 -17.26 -6.40 -4.89
CA TRP A 80 -18.35 -7.24 -4.38
C TRP A 80 -18.65 -8.45 -5.27
N SER A 81 -18.41 -8.35 -6.58
CA SER A 81 -18.56 -9.45 -7.56
C SER A 81 -17.59 -10.62 -7.35
N GLU A 82 -16.53 -10.43 -6.55
CA GLU A 82 -15.52 -11.45 -6.27
C GLU A 82 -15.90 -12.36 -5.10
N PHE A 83 -16.91 -11.97 -4.32
CA PHE A 83 -17.35 -12.68 -3.13
C PHE A 83 -18.61 -13.49 -3.43
N ASP A 84 -18.49 -14.81 -3.35
CA ASP A 84 -19.63 -15.72 -3.27
C ASP A 84 -19.90 -16.02 -1.79
N LEU A 85 -20.84 -15.27 -1.20
CA LEU A 85 -21.16 -15.40 0.23
C LEU A 85 -21.89 -16.70 0.58
N GLU A 86 -22.64 -17.27 -0.38
CA GLU A 86 -23.32 -18.57 -0.21
C GLU A 86 -22.30 -19.70 -0.09
N LYS A 87 -21.27 -19.67 -0.95
CA LYS A 87 -20.15 -20.63 -0.90
C LYS A 87 -19.04 -20.22 0.05
N LYS A 88 -19.14 -19.04 0.67
CA LYS A 88 -18.11 -18.44 1.55
C LYS A 88 -16.74 -18.37 0.87
N LEU A 89 -16.73 -18.05 -0.42
CA LEU A 89 -15.54 -18.03 -1.25
C LEU A 89 -15.25 -16.60 -1.70
N TRP A 90 -14.00 -16.17 -1.59
CA TRP A 90 -13.51 -14.95 -2.21
C TRP A 90 -12.47 -15.32 -3.27
N THR A 91 -12.72 -14.93 -4.52
CA THR A 91 -11.82 -15.22 -5.64
C THR A 91 -11.12 -13.94 -6.10
N ILE A 92 -9.80 -13.87 -5.93
CA ILE A 92 -9.00 -12.71 -6.33
C ILE A 92 -8.58 -12.86 -7.81
N PRO A 93 -9.00 -11.96 -8.72
CA PRO A 93 -8.66 -12.02 -10.14
C PRO A 93 -7.16 -11.79 -10.38
N VAL A 94 -6.60 -12.50 -11.36
CA VAL A 94 -5.16 -12.48 -11.67
C VAL A 94 -4.74 -11.12 -12.21
N GLU A 95 -5.63 -10.44 -12.93
CA GLU A 95 -5.42 -9.16 -13.58
C GLU A 95 -5.12 -8.03 -12.58
N ARG A 96 -5.59 -8.14 -11.33
CA ARG A 96 -5.27 -7.21 -10.24
C ARG A 96 -3.92 -7.47 -9.59
N LYS A 97 -3.34 -8.67 -9.75
CA LYS A 97 -2.01 -8.96 -9.22
C LYS A 97 -0.95 -8.29 -10.08
N GLY A 98 -0.73 -6.99 -9.87
CA GLY A 98 0.36 -6.21 -10.48
C GLY A 98 1.78 -6.72 -10.16
N TRP A 99 1.91 -7.83 -9.43
CA TRP A 99 3.17 -8.45 -9.03
C TRP A 99 3.32 -9.90 -9.51
N ALA A 100 2.32 -10.49 -10.17
CA ALA A 100 2.37 -11.91 -10.59
C ALA A 100 3.52 -12.25 -11.55
N LEU A 101 4.19 -11.26 -12.14
CA LEU A 101 5.36 -11.44 -13.01
C LEU A 101 6.71 -11.19 -12.32
N SER A 102 6.72 -10.76 -11.05
CA SER A 102 7.94 -10.56 -10.26
C SER A 102 8.00 -11.54 -9.10
N GLY A 103 8.12 -12.82 -9.43
CA GLY A 103 9.00 -13.77 -8.74
C GLY A 103 8.88 -14.00 -7.23
N CYS A 104 7.77 -13.69 -6.56
CA CYS A 104 7.62 -14.06 -5.15
C CYS A 104 6.16 -14.44 -4.83
N ALA A 105 5.72 -15.57 -5.39
CA ALA A 105 4.62 -16.33 -4.82
C ALA A 105 5.20 -17.12 -3.65
N ILE A 106 5.14 -16.59 -2.43
CA ILE A 106 5.44 -17.34 -1.21
C ILE A 106 4.79 -16.59 -0.04
N CYS A 107 3.89 -17.31 0.62
CA CYS A 107 3.85 -17.36 2.07
C CYS A 107 5.25 -17.69 2.59
#